data_AF-A0A0F2HGH7-F1
#
_entry.id   AF-A0A0F2HGH7-F1
#
_cell.length_a   1.000
_cell.length_b   1.000
_cell.length_c   1.000
_cell.angle_alpha   90.00
_cell.angle_beta   90.00
_cell.angle_gamma   90.00
#
_symmetry.space_group_name_H-M   'P 1'
#
loop_
_entity.id
_entity.type
_entity.pdbx_description
1 polymer ?
#
loop_
_entity_poly.entity_id
_entity_poly.type
_entity_poly.pdbx_seq_one_letter_code
_entity_poly.pdbx_strand_id
1 'polypeptide(L)'
;GITGLSVVKHLRKTQPQLTVKVIDTRDNPPGAERLPEQVELHRGGWNTQWLAEADLVVTNPGIALATPEIQTVLAKGTPVVGDIEL
;
A
#
# COMPACT_ATOMS: atom_id res chain seq x y z
N GLY A 1 5.04 -1.28 -8.75
CA GLY A 1 4.43 -1.90 -9.95
C GLY A 1 3.42 -0.96 -10.61
N ILE A 2 2.99 -1.24 -11.86
CA ILE A 2 2.09 -0.34 -12.62
C ILE A 2 0.73 -0.16 -11.90
N THR A 3 0.11 -1.25 -11.42
CA THR A 3 -1.22 -1.16 -10.77
C THR A 3 -1.19 -0.36 -9.48
N GLY A 4 -0.21 -0.61 -8.60
CA GLY A 4 -0.04 0.18 -7.37
C GLY A 4 0.19 1.67 -7.63
N LEU A 5 0.94 2.02 -8.69
CA LEU A 5 1.12 3.42 -9.06
C LEU A 5 -0.19 4.08 -9.54
N SER A 6 -1.03 3.35 -10.27
CA SER A 6 -2.34 3.85 -10.70
C SER A 6 -3.26 4.11 -9.51
N VAL A 7 -3.29 3.21 -8.53
CA VAL A 7 -4.05 3.39 -7.28
C VAL A 7 -3.60 4.66 -6.54
N VAL A 8 -2.29 4.83 -6.33
CA VAL A 8 -1.75 6.01 -5.65
C VAL A 8 -2.17 7.30 -6.36
N LYS A 9 -2.07 7.33 -7.70
CA LYS A 9 -2.47 8.51 -8.50
C LYS A 9 -3.96 8.77 -8.43
N HIS A 10 -4.78 7.72 -8.44
CA HIS A 10 -6.22 7.83 -8.33
C HIS A 10 -6.61 8.42 -6.97
N LEU A 11 -6.15 7.82 -5.86
CA LEU A 11 -6.45 8.27 -4.50
C LEU A 11 -6.02 9.71 -4.26
N ARG A 12 -4.84 10.12 -4.74
CA ARG A 12 -4.41 11.52 -4.62
C ARG A 12 -5.28 12.50 -5.41
N LYS A 13 -5.88 12.04 -6.52
CA LYS A 13 -6.75 12.87 -7.35
C LYS A 13 -8.16 12.97 -6.77
N THR A 14 -8.71 11.87 -6.27
CA THR A 14 -10.09 11.79 -5.78
C THR A 14 -10.22 12.15 -4.30
N GLN A 15 -9.17 11.90 -3.51
CA GLN A 15 -9.12 12.08 -2.06
C GLN A 15 -7.78 12.72 -1.64
N PRO A 16 -7.50 13.95 -2.07
CA PRO A 16 -6.21 14.64 -1.84
C PRO A 16 -5.85 14.85 -0.36
N GLN A 17 -6.82 14.73 0.55
CA GLN A 17 -6.63 14.82 1.99
C GLN A 17 -6.03 13.55 2.62
N LEU A 18 -6.03 12.41 1.91
CA LEU A 18 -5.46 11.18 2.45
C LEU A 18 -3.94 11.22 2.44
N THR A 19 -3.35 10.74 3.53
CA THR A 19 -1.93 10.43 3.57
C THR A 19 -1.72 9.04 3.00
N VAL A 20 -1.13 8.97 1.81
CA VAL A 20 -0.85 7.70 1.13
C VAL A 20 0.61 7.34 1.34
N LYS A 21 0.85 6.11 1.80
CA LYS A 21 2.19 5.50 1.93
C LYS A 21 2.22 4.19 1.16
N VAL A 22 3.37 3.85 0.58
CA VAL A 22 3.54 2.64 -0.23
C VAL A 22 4.58 1.72 0.40
N ILE A 23 4.22 0.45 0.56
CA ILE A 23 5.15 -0.62 0.92
C ILE A 23 5.30 -1.52 -0.31
N ASP A 24 6.54 -1.77 -0.72
CA ASP A 24 6.85 -2.79 -1.73
C ASP A 24 7.96 -3.69 -1.19
N THR A 25 7.71 -4.99 -1.07
CA THR A 25 8.66 -5.91 -0.41
C THR A 25 9.93 -6.18 -1.22
N ARG A 26 10.01 -5.69 -2.46
CA ARG A 26 11.20 -5.80 -3.32
C ARG A 26 12.19 -4.67 -3.04
N ASP A 27 13.49 -4.93 -3.16
CA ASP A 27 14.54 -3.90 -3.02
C ASP A 27 14.48 -2.84 -4.14
N ASN A 28 14.15 -3.27 -5.35
CA ASN A 28 14.07 -2.45 -6.55
C ASN A 28 12.66 -2.53 -7.15
N PRO A 29 11.66 -1.86 -6.54
CA PRO A 29 10.30 -1.96 -7.02
C PRO A 29 10.12 -1.20 -8.34
N PRO A 30 9.46 -1.81 -9.35
CA PRO A 30 9.28 -1.17 -10.65
C PRO A 30 8.34 0.04 -10.55
N GLY A 31 8.76 1.17 -11.12
CA GLY A 31 8.00 2.41 -11.13
C GLY A 31 8.13 3.27 -9.87
N ALA A 32 9.09 2.96 -8.98
CA ALA A 32 9.38 3.76 -7.80
C ALA A 32 9.72 5.22 -8.15
N GLU A 33 10.45 5.41 -9.25
CA GLU A 33 10.85 6.71 -9.79
C GLU A 33 9.66 7.55 -10.29
N ARG A 34 8.49 6.93 -10.47
CA ARG A 34 7.27 7.59 -10.95
C ARG A 34 6.29 7.91 -9.81
N LEU A 35 6.64 7.55 -8.59
CA LEU A 35 5.83 7.83 -7.41
C LEU A 35 5.87 9.35 -7.13
N PRO A 36 4.73 9.99 -6.80
CA PRO A 36 4.74 11.42 -6.45
C PRO A 36 5.64 11.69 -5.26
N GLU A 37 6.34 12.83 -5.25
CA GLU A 37 7.31 13.19 -4.19
C GLU A 37 6.70 13.22 -2.78
N GLN A 38 5.40 13.48 -2.67
CA GLN A 38 4.69 13.54 -1.38
C GLN A 38 4.31 12.16 -0.83
N VAL A 39 4.52 11.08 -1.58
CA VAL A 39 4.16 9.72 -1.18
C VAL A 39 5.41 9.01 -0.70
N GLU A 40 5.41 8.62 0.57
CA GLU A 40 6.51 7.87 1.15
C GLU A 40 6.53 6.43 0.62
N LEU A 41 7.73 5.94 0.31
CA LEU A 41 7.97 4.57 -0.17
C LEU A 41 8.89 3.82 0.79
N HIS A 42 8.40 2.73 1.35
CA HIS A 42 9.22 1.72 2.00
C HIS A 42 9.46 0.55 1.04
N ARG A 43 10.71 0.11 0.92
CA ARG A 43 11.12 -0.95 0.00
C ARG A 43 12.08 -1.96 0.64
N GLY A 44 12.13 -3.17 0.10
CA GLY A 44 13.00 -4.24 0.59
C GLY A 44 12.45 -4.99 1.81
N GLY A 45 11.17 -4.82 2.12
CA GLY A 45 10.54 -5.50 3.24
C GLY A 45 9.18 -4.92 3.61
N TRP A 46 8.64 -5.44 4.71
CA TRP A 46 7.41 -4.94 5.31
C TRP A 46 7.72 -3.84 6.33
N ASN A 47 6.95 -2.76 6.28
CA ASN A 47 6.94 -1.76 7.34
C ASN A 47 5.77 -2.04 8.29
N THR A 48 6.04 -2.80 9.35
CA THR A 48 5.03 -3.20 10.34
C THR A 48 4.45 -2.02 11.12
N GLN A 49 5.24 -0.96 11.32
CA GLN A 49 4.76 0.26 11.96
C GLN A 49 3.70 0.94 11.10
N TRP A 50 3.97 1.14 9.81
CA TRP A 50 2.99 1.74 8.90
C TRP A 50 1.72 0.90 8.77
N LEU A 51 1.85 -0.43 8.72
CA LEU A 51 0.70 -1.33 8.71
C LEU A 51 -0.12 -1.23 10.01
N ALA A 52 0.54 -1.02 11.15
CA ALA A 52 -0.14 -0.89 12.45
C ALA A 52 -0.88 0.43 12.62
N GLU A 53 -0.42 1.49 11.96
CA GLU A 53 -0.99 2.85 12.01
C GLU A 53 -2.02 3.10 10.90
N ALA A 54 -2.20 2.17 9.96
CA ALA A 54 -3.06 2.36 8.80
C ALA A 54 -4.56 2.27 9.15
N ASP A 55 -5.33 3.23 8.64
CA ASP A 55 -6.81 3.20 8.69
C ASP A 55 -7.41 2.27 7.61
N LEU A 56 -6.67 2.03 6.53
CA LEU A 56 -7.03 1.17 5.39
C LEU A 56 -5.75 0.64 4.74
N VAL A 57 -5.74 -0.64 4.39
CA VAL A 57 -4.66 -1.23 3.58
C VAL A 57 -5.20 -1.67 2.23
N VAL A 58 -4.51 -1.26 1.17
CA VAL A 58 -4.83 -1.66 -0.20
C VAL A 58 -3.75 -2.62 -0.67
N THR A 59 -4.15 -3.82 -1.05
CA THR A 59 -3.25 -4.88 -1.53
C THR A 59 -3.37 -5.03 -3.03
N ASN A 60 -2.26 -5.31 -3.71
CA ASN A 60 -2.32 -5.78 -5.09
C ASN A 60 -2.59 -7.30 -5.11
N PRO A 61 -3.12 -7.87 -6.20
CA PRO A 61 -3.45 -9.30 -6.29
C PRO A 61 -2.28 -10.27 -6.04
N GLY A 62 -1.04 -9.77 -6.09
CA GLY A 62 0.16 -10.56 -5.80
C GLY A 62 0.49 -10.69 -4.30
N ILE A 63 -0.22 -10.00 -3.41
CA ILE A 63 -0.07 -10.15 -1.96
C ILE A 63 -1.22 -11.02 -1.45
N ALA A 64 -0.87 -12.17 -0.89
CA ALA A 64 -1.86 -13.07 -0.32
C ALA A 64 -2.42 -12.48 0.97
N LEU A 65 -3.75 -12.55 1.17
CA LEU A 65 -4.35 -12.16 2.44
C LEU A 65 -3.83 -13.01 3.61
N ALA A 66 -3.40 -14.25 3.35
CA ALA A 66 -2.80 -15.14 4.34
C ALA A 66 -1.37 -14.74 4.76
N THR A 67 -0.77 -13.73 4.15
CA THR A 67 0.54 -13.21 4.56
C THR A 67 0.51 -12.77 6.04
N PRO A 68 1.49 -13.14 6.88
CA PRO A 68 1.46 -12.86 8.32
C PRO A 68 1.24 -11.38 8.67
N GLU A 69 1.84 -10.48 7.91
CA GLU A 69 1.72 -9.04 8.08
C GLU A 69 0.28 -8.56 7.78
N ILE A 70 -0.35 -9.09 6.75
CA ILE A 70 -1.75 -8.78 6.40
C ILE A 70 -2.72 -9.38 7.42
N GLN A 71 -2.46 -10.60 7.88
CA GLN A 71 -3.23 -11.21 8.96
C GLN A 71 -3.17 -10.39 10.25
N THR A 72 -2.02 -9.78 10.55
CA THR A 72 -1.86 -8.88 11.70
C THR A 72 -2.72 -7.62 11.57
N VAL A 73 -2.83 -7.05 10.36
CA VAL A 73 -3.69 -5.91 10.07
C VAL A 73 -5.17 -6.29 10.23
N LEU A 74 -5.58 -7.41 9.63
CA LEU A 74 -6.94 -7.93 9.74
C LEU A 74 -7.33 -8.24 11.19
N ALA A 75 -6.43 -8.82 11.98
CA ALA A 75 -6.65 -9.11 13.39
C ALA A 75 -6.87 -7.86 14.26
N LYS A 76 -6.38 -6.69 13.82
CA LYS A 76 -6.63 -5.39 14.47
C LYS A 76 -7.95 -4.75 14.05
N GLY A 77 -8.65 -5.34 13.07
CA GLY A 77 -9.89 -4.78 12.52
C GLY A 77 -9.68 -3.71 11.47
N THR A 78 -8.44 -3.44 11.05
CA THR A 78 -8.16 -2.53 9.93
C THR A 78 -8.63 -3.18 8.63
N PRO A 79 -9.46 -2.49 7.82
CA PRO A 79 -9.91 -3.01 6.54
C PRO A 79 -8.74 -3.25 5.58
N VAL A 80 -8.80 -4.39 4.88
CA VAL A 80 -7.87 -4.73 3.80
C VAL A 80 -8.68 -4.96 2.53
N VAL A 81 -8.39 -4.18 1.49
CA VAL A 81 -9.11 -4.24 0.21
C VAL A 81 -8.15 -4.55 -0.94
N GLY A 82 -8.70 -5.07 -2.04
CA GLY A 82 -7.98 -5.20 -3.31
C GLY A 82 -7.89 -3.87 -4.05
N ASP A 83 -6.97 -3.78 -4.99
CA ASP A 83 -6.79 -2.61 -5.88
C ASP A 83 -7.97 -2.34 -6.83
N ILE A 84 -8.83 -3.34 -7.08
CA ILE A 84 -10.05 -3.23 -7.92
C ILE A 84 -11.24 -2.68 -7.14
N GLU A 85 -11.23 -2.78 -5.80
CA GLU A 85 -12.35 -2.40 -4.94
C GLU A 85 -12.35 -0.90 -4.57
N LEU A 86 -11.39 -0.13 -5.10
CA LEU A 86 -11.23 1.31 -4.91
C LEU A 86 -11.94 2.16 -5.96
#